data_AF-A0A2S8JCP6-F1
#
_entry.id   AF-A0A2S8JCP6-F1
#
_cell.length_a   1.000
_cell.length_b   1.000
_cell.length_c   1.000
_cell.angle_alpha   90.00
_cell.angle_beta   90.00
_cell.angle_gamma   90.00
#
_symmetry.space_group_name_H-M   'P 1'
#
loop_
_entity.id
_entity.type
_entity.pdbx_description
1 polymer ?
#
loop_
_entity_poly.entity_id
_entity_poly.type
_entity_poly.pdbx_seq_one_letter_code
_entity_poly.pdbx_strand_id
1 'polypeptide(L)'
;MADELDRAISDTLAEMRTATSEHAVELGRRLVDLLDRRNALAATRTADIGALAKGIDRAVHALDDAASSAELVRRACERVAELCSADKVVLSRLDGDRIIPLASFSADPDRTPALPAEFGLPADSPEARALETNTVTVGSQVPVELREALGANDFTVVPVVVDGTAAALVHAGTPLDGSRRHALGVFAEVLGGCFERVGLESRRDRQDALLRETAQQWGSDNEFDAVTAGSADLAPASTEHDDAERRLLDPLTEREADVVRLILTGASNSTIAAELFITVDTVKSHVKRILRKLGATNRAELIAKYQSSTR
;
A
#
# COMPACT_ATOMS: atom_id res chain seq x y z
N MET A 1 -2.49 -0.20 37.50
CA MET A 1 -1.20 -0.72 38.00
C MET A 1 -0.19 0.39 38.37
N ALA A 2 0.39 1.15 37.43
CA ALA A 2 1.37 2.19 37.78
C ALA A 2 0.75 3.31 38.66
N ASP A 3 -0.39 3.86 38.23
CA ASP A 3 -1.12 4.89 38.99
C ASP A 3 -1.63 4.40 40.35
N GLU A 4 -1.84 3.09 40.52
CA GLU A 4 -2.27 2.51 41.80
C GLU A 4 -1.09 2.38 42.78
N LEU A 5 0.10 2.05 42.28
CA LEU A 5 1.32 2.05 43.09
C LEU A 5 1.71 3.47 43.50
N ASP A 6 1.64 4.44 42.59
CA ASP A 6 1.94 5.83 42.91
C ASP A 6 0.96 6.39 43.96
N ARG A 7 -0.32 6.01 43.87
CA ARG A 7 -1.33 6.34 44.89
C ARG A 7 -1.02 5.68 46.23
N ALA A 8 -0.73 4.37 46.24
CA ALA A 8 -0.40 3.64 47.45
C ALA A 8 0.89 4.15 48.14
N ILE A 9 1.88 4.59 47.36
CA ILE A 9 3.10 5.24 47.86
C ILE A 9 2.74 6.59 48.51
N SER A 10 1.92 7.41 47.84
CA SER A 10 1.46 8.69 48.38
C SER A 10 0.68 8.52 49.70
N ASP A 11 -0.24 7.56 49.74
CA ASP A 11 -1.05 7.26 50.92
C ASP A 11 -0.19 6.79 52.09
N THR A 12 0.77 5.90 51.84
CA THR A 12 1.71 5.41 52.86
C THR A 12 2.57 6.55 53.41
N LEU A 13 3.09 7.42 52.54
CA LEU A 13 3.84 8.61 52.96
C LEU A 13 3.00 9.58 53.79
N ALA A 14 1.72 9.75 53.46
CA ALA A 14 0.80 10.58 54.23
C ALA A 14 0.55 10.00 55.63
N GLU A 15 0.32 8.69 55.72
CA GLU A 15 0.07 7.98 56.98
C GLU A 15 1.31 8.02 57.92
N MET A 16 2.51 7.94 57.35
CA MET A 16 3.77 8.06 58.11
C MET A 16 3.92 9.40 58.83
N ARG A 17 3.37 10.51 58.30
CA ARG A 17 3.52 11.86 58.89
C ARG A 17 2.84 12.00 60.26
N THR A 18 1.88 11.15 60.56
CA THR A 18 1.10 11.16 61.80
C THR A 18 1.27 9.89 62.64
N ALA A 19 2.11 8.96 62.19
CA ALA A 19 2.30 7.65 62.82
C ALA A 19 3.14 7.71 64.11
N THR A 20 2.86 6.80 65.03
CA THR A 20 3.75 6.53 66.18
C THR A 20 5.06 5.90 65.73
N SER A 21 6.11 5.96 66.55
CA SER A 21 7.44 5.46 66.19
C SER A 21 7.44 3.99 65.73
N GLU A 22 6.65 3.14 66.37
CA GLU A 22 6.56 1.71 66.05
C GLU A 22 5.79 1.48 64.74
N HIS A 23 4.70 2.21 64.52
CA HIS A 23 3.92 2.14 63.30
C HIS A 23 4.65 2.76 62.10
N ALA A 24 5.47 3.79 62.33
CA ALA A 24 6.30 4.41 61.30
C ALA A 24 7.37 3.46 60.74
N VAL A 25 7.91 2.55 61.57
CA VAL A 25 8.86 1.52 61.10
C VAL A 25 8.18 0.54 60.14
N GLU A 26 6.96 0.12 60.45
CA GLU A 26 6.19 -0.80 59.61
C GLU A 26 5.78 -0.15 58.28
N LEU A 27 5.30 1.09 58.34
CA LEU A 27 5.01 1.89 57.14
C LEU A 27 6.27 2.14 56.30
N GLY A 28 7.42 2.32 56.94
CA GLY A 28 8.72 2.44 56.26
C GLY A 28 9.08 1.18 55.46
N ARG A 29 8.89 -0.02 56.03
CA ARG A 29 9.09 -1.28 55.28
C ARG A 29 8.14 -1.40 54.10
N ARG A 30 6.86 -1.10 54.32
CA ARG A 30 5.84 -1.13 53.26
C ARG A 30 6.17 -0.15 52.12
N LEU A 31 6.69 1.03 52.45
CA LEU A 31 7.12 2.02 51.46
C LEU A 31 8.27 1.50 50.61
N VAL A 32 9.28 0.87 51.22
CA VAL A 32 10.40 0.25 50.49
C VAL A 32 9.89 -0.82 49.52
N ASP A 33 9.03 -1.73 49.97
CA ASP A 33 8.43 -2.76 49.11
C ASP A 33 7.66 -2.16 47.92
N LEU A 34 6.91 -1.07 48.14
CA LEU A 34 6.17 -0.39 47.08
C LEU A 34 7.10 0.30 46.06
N LEU A 35 8.17 0.94 46.54
CA LEU A 35 9.18 1.57 45.68
C LEU A 35 9.94 0.54 44.85
N ASP A 36 10.31 -0.60 45.44
CA ASP A 36 10.98 -1.70 44.74
C ASP A 36 10.09 -2.28 43.64
N ARG A 37 8.80 -2.48 43.91
CA ARG A 37 7.82 -2.90 42.89
C ARG A 37 7.67 -1.89 41.76
N ARG A 38 7.60 -0.59 42.08
CA ARG A 38 7.55 0.48 41.07
C ARG A 38 8.81 0.49 40.20
N ASN A 39 9.98 0.36 40.81
CA ASN A 39 11.26 0.33 40.10
C ASN A 39 11.38 -0.91 39.20
N ALA A 40 10.95 -2.08 39.68
CA ALA A 40 10.90 -3.29 38.88
C ALA A 40 10.00 -3.12 37.64
N LEU A 41 8.79 -2.57 37.82
CA LEU A 41 7.87 -2.27 36.71
C LEU A 41 8.46 -1.28 35.70
N ALA A 42 9.15 -0.24 36.18
CA ALA A 42 9.81 0.74 35.31
C ALA A 42 10.97 0.11 34.52
N ALA A 43 11.75 -0.76 35.15
CA ALA A 43 12.83 -1.50 34.50
C ALA A 43 12.30 -2.45 33.42
N THR A 44 11.25 -3.22 33.72
CA THR A 44 10.57 -4.09 32.74
C THR A 44 10.05 -3.28 31.55
N ARG A 45 9.34 -2.17 31.80
CA ARG A 45 8.83 -1.31 30.72
C ARG A 45 9.93 -0.74 29.84
N THR A 46 11.06 -0.34 30.43
CA THR A 46 12.22 0.17 29.70
C THR A 46 12.84 -0.91 28.82
N ALA A 47 12.99 -2.13 29.36
CA ALA A 47 13.48 -3.27 28.60
C ALA A 47 12.53 -3.63 27.44
N ASP A 48 11.22 -3.62 27.67
CA ASP A 48 10.20 -3.88 26.66
C ASP A 48 10.24 -2.86 25.51
N ILE A 49 10.32 -1.56 25.84
CA ILE A 49 10.47 -0.49 24.84
C ILE A 49 11.76 -0.67 24.05
N GLY A 50 12.87 -0.97 24.72
CA GLY A 50 14.15 -1.24 24.06
C GLY A 50 14.10 -2.45 23.12
N ALA A 51 13.38 -3.50 23.50
CA ALA A 51 13.17 -4.68 22.67
C ALA A 51 12.29 -4.36 21.45
N LEU A 52 11.22 -3.58 21.63
CA LEU A 52 10.36 -3.12 20.53
C LEU A 52 11.10 -2.22 19.55
N ALA A 53 11.92 -1.29 20.02
CA ALA A 53 12.73 -0.42 19.16
C ALA A 53 13.70 -1.23 18.29
N LYS A 54 14.40 -2.22 18.88
CA LYS A 54 15.23 -3.17 18.14
C LYS A 54 14.43 -4.07 17.21
N GLY A 55 13.18 -4.37 17.55
CA GLY A 55 12.24 -5.11 16.71
C GLY A 55 11.89 -4.32 15.46
N ILE A 56 11.50 -3.05 15.61
CA ILE A 56 11.22 -2.12 14.50
C ILE A 56 12.46 -1.99 13.61
N ASP A 57 13.63 -1.70 14.16
CA ASP A 57 14.88 -1.53 13.40
C ASP A 57 15.20 -2.75 12.52
N ARG A 58 15.15 -3.96 13.10
CA ARG A 58 15.33 -5.22 12.35
C ARG A 58 14.26 -5.42 11.29
N ALA A 59 13.02 -5.03 11.58
CA ALA A 59 11.92 -5.16 10.65
C ALA A 59 12.09 -4.22 9.45
N VAL A 60 12.47 -2.97 9.68
CA VAL A 60 12.74 -1.98 8.63
C VAL A 60 13.88 -2.45 7.72
N HIS A 61 15.00 -2.89 8.29
CA HIS A 61 16.11 -3.44 7.50
C HIS A 61 15.68 -4.65 6.64
N ALA A 62 14.85 -5.54 7.17
CA ALA A 62 14.36 -6.68 6.40
C ALA A 62 13.44 -6.27 5.23
N LEU A 63 12.73 -5.14 5.34
CA LEU A 63 11.87 -4.61 4.28
C LEU A 63 12.66 -3.86 3.21
N ASP A 64 13.71 -3.13 3.59
CA ASP A 64 14.61 -2.43 2.66
C ASP A 64 15.22 -3.37 1.61
N ASP A 65 15.50 -4.61 2.00
CA ASP A 65 16.09 -5.63 1.12
C ASP A 65 15.05 -6.37 0.25
N ALA A 66 13.81 -5.89 0.16
CA ALA A 66 12.78 -6.54 -0.64
C ALA A 66 12.97 -6.24 -2.14
N ALA A 67 13.15 -7.29 -2.94
CA ALA A 67 13.41 -7.17 -4.39
C ALA A 67 12.15 -6.98 -5.26
N SER A 68 10.94 -7.00 -4.67
CA SER A 68 9.68 -6.80 -5.39
C SER A 68 8.55 -6.39 -4.44
N SER A 69 7.47 -5.83 -4.99
CA SER A 69 6.25 -5.53 -4.21
C SER A 69 5.66 -6.75 -3.53
N ALA A 70 5.64 -7.90 -4.21
CA ALA A 70 5.08 -9.13 -3.64
C ALA A 70 5.89 -9.61 -2.44
N GLU A 71 7.23 -9.54 -2.54
CA GLU A 71 8.13 -9.89 -1.44
C GLU A 71 8.03 -8.89 -0.29
N LEU A 72 7.92 -7.59 -0.59
CA LEU A 72 7.74 -6.55 0.42
C LEU A 72 6.45 -6.78 1.22
N VAL A 73 5.33 -7.04 0.53
CA VAL A 73 4.04 -7.32 1.16
C VAL A 73 4.10 -8.57 2.04
N ARG A 74 4.74 -9.65 1.57
CA ARG A 74 4.92 -10.88 2.35
C ARG A 74 5.75 -10.63 3.62
N ARG A 75 6.91 -9.97 3.48
CA ARG A 75 7.78 -9.62 4.62
C ARG A 75 7.10 -8.67 5.60
N ALA A 76 6.28 -7.73 5.11
CA ALA A 76 5.51 -6.83 5.95
C ALA A 76 4.60 -7.61 6.91
N CYS A 77 3.84 -8.58 6.39
CA CYS A 77 2.97 -9.42 7.23
C CYS A 77 3.76 -10.18 8.30
N GLU A 78 4.91 -10.78 7.94
CA GLU A 78 5.79 -11.50 8.86
C GLU A 78 6.33 -10.60 9.98
N ARG A 79 6.79 -9.40 9.62
CA ARG A 79 7.33 -8.44 10.58
C ARG A 79 6.26 -7.86 11.50
N VAL A 80 5.07 -7.60 11.00
CA VAL A 80 3.92 -7.22 11.83
C VAL A 80 3.60 -8.34 12.81
N ALA A 81 3.57 -9.59 12.36
CA ALA A 81 3.28 -10.73 13.21
C ALA A 81 4.28 -10.85 14.36
N GLU A 82 5.58 -10.72 14.07
CA GLU A 82 6.64 -10.72 15.08
C GLU A 82 6.52 -9.55 16.07
N LEU A 83 6.33 -8.32 15.57
CA LEU A 83 6.24 -7.11 16.40
C LEU A 83 5.03 -7.16 17.34
N CYS A 84 3.92 -7.71 16.85
CA CYS A 84 2.65 -7.79 17.57
C CYS A 84 2.53 -9.06 18.42
N SER A 85 3.39 -10.06 18.19
CA SER A 85 3.18 -11.45 18.65
C SER A 85 1.81 -11.98 18.20
N ALA A 86 1.48 -11.76 16.93
CA ALA A 86 0.22 -12.20 16.32
C ALA A 86 0.45 -13.50 15.53
N ASP A 87 -0.41 -14.50 15.73
CA ASP A 87 -0.34 -15.75 14.97
C ASP A 87 -0.79 -15.59 13.52
N LYS A 88 -1.62 -14.57 13.25
CA LYS A 88 -2.19 -14.30 11.93
C LYS A 88 -2.23 -12.81 11.63
N VAL A 89 -1.86 -12.46 10.42
CA VAL A 89 -1.87 -11.08 9.90
C VAL A 89 -2.42 -11.08 8.48
N VAL A 90 -3.22 -10.08 8.15
CA VAL A 90 -3.69 -9.82 6.79
C VAL A 90 -3.30 -8.40 6.40
N LEU A 91 -2.71 -8.24 5.23
CA LEU A 91 -2.47 -6.94 4.60
C LEU A 91 -3.41 -6.78 3.43
N SER A 92 -4.15 -5.67 3.43
CA SER A 92 -5.13 -5.33 2.41
C SER A 92 -4.83 -3.97 1.81
N ARG A 93 -5.10 -3.81 0.52
CA ARG A 93 -5.09 -2.51 -0.16
C ARG A 93 -6.46 -1.85 -0.05
N LEU A 94 -6.49 -0.53 -0.05
CA LEU A 94 -7.69 0.28 -0.17
C LEU A 94 -7.94 0.70 -1.62
N ASP A 95 -9.18 0.59 -2.06
CA ASP A 95 -9.65 1.03 -3.37
C ASP A 95 -11.02 1.70 -3.21
N GLY A 96 -10.99 3.02 -2.96
CA GLY A 96 -12.18 3.75 -2.53
C GLY A 96 -12.71 3.21 -1.20
N ASP A 97 -13.95 2.72 -1.20
CA ASP A 97 -14.62 2.11 -0.05
C ASP A 97 -14.43 0.57 -0.01
N ARG A 98 -13.50 0.02 -0.79
CA ARG A 98 -13.23 -1.42 -0.86
C ARG A 98 -11.92 -1.77 -0.18
N ILE A 99 -11.94 -2.87 0.55
CA ILE A 99 -10.77 -3.52 1.15
C ILE A 99 -10.45 -4.76 0.31
N ILE A 100 -9.23 -4.81 -0.20
CA ILE A 100 -8.76 -5.86 -1.12
C ILE A 100 -7.56 -6.59 -0.47
N PRO A 101 -7.77 -7.78 0.11
CA PRO A 101 -6.69 -8.57 0.70
C PRO A 101 -5.58 -8.88 -0.32
N LEU A 102 -4.33 -8.60 0.05
CA LEU A 102 -3.16 -8.83 -0.80
C LEU A 102 -2.28 -9.98 -0.31
N ALA A 103 -2.16 -10.12 1.01
CA ALA A 103 -1.39 -11.21 1.62
C ALA A 103 -1.92 -11.56 3.00
N SER A 104 -1.79 -12.82 3.35
CA SER A 104 -2.01 -13.37 4.68
C SER A 104 -0.73 -14.02 5.18
N PHE A 105 -0.50 -13.92 6.48
CA PHE A 105 0.55 -14.65 7.18
C PHE A 105 -0.09 -15.50 8.26
N SER A 106 0.48 -16.70 8.48
CA SER A 106 0.24 -17.50 9.67
C SER A 106 1.55 -18.00 10.26
N ALA A 107 1.67 -17.96 11.58
CA ALA A 107 2.79 -18.56 12.31
C ALA A 107 2.85 -20.09 12.16
N ASP A 108 1.72 -20.73 11.81
CA ASP A 108 1.63 -22.12 11.40
C ASP A 108 1.51 -22.17 9.86
N PRO A 109 2.58 -22.53 9.12
CA PRO A 109 2.58 -22.52 7.65
C PRO A 109 1.48 -23.40 7.05
N ASP A 110 1.16 -24.52 7.70
CA ASP A 110 0.12 -25.47 7.27
C ASP A 110 -1.30 -24.92 7.45
N ARG A 111 -1.44 -23.80 8.16
CA ARG A 111 -2.72 -23.10 8.42
C ARG A 111 -2.79 -21.74 7.77
N THR A 112 -1.96 -21.46 6.76
CA THR A 112 -2.06 -20.23 5.98
C THR A 112 -3.43 -20.19 5.29
N PRO A 113 -4.34 -19.30 5.72
CA PRO A 113 -5.69 -19.26 5.17
C PRO A 113 -5.67 -18.64 3.76
N ALA A 114 -6.59 -19.08 2.91
CA ALA A 114 -6.80 -18.46 1.61
C ALA A 114 -7.12 -16.98 1.77
N LEU A 115 -6.69 -16.17 0.79
CA LEU A 115 -7.04 -14.75 0.79
C LEU A 115 -8.56 -14.61 0.60
N PRO A 116 -9.23 -13.83 1.47
CA PRO A 116 -10.64 -13.57 1.29
C PRO A 116 -10.90 -12.72 0.05
N ALA A 117 -12.15 -12.77 -0.44
CA ALA A 117 -12.60 -11.87 -1.49
C ALA A 117 -12.60 -10.40 -1.01
N GLU A 118 -12.58 -9.46 -1.95
CA GLU A 118 -12.73 -8.04 -1.63
C GLU A 118 -14.10 -7.73 -1.01
N PHE A 119 -14.11 -6.79 -0.07
CA PHE A 119 -15.30 -6.43 0.70
C PHE A 119 -15.37 -4.92 0.96
N GLY A 120 -16.54 -4.44 1.39
CA GLY A 120 -16.75 -3.02 1.65
C GLY A 120 -16.13 -2.56 2.98
N LEU A 121 -15.89 -1.27 3.10
CA LEU A 121 -15.46 -0.56 4.31
C LEU A 121 -16.70 0.04 5.02
N PRO A 122 -17.24 -0.59 6.08
CA PRO A 122 -18.41 -0.06 6.77
C PRO A 122 -18.04 1.20 7.58
N ALA A 123 -18.86 2.25 7.52
CA ALA A 123 -18.56 3.54 8.14
C ALA A 123 -18.35 3.47 9.68
N ASP A 124 -19.04 2.57 10.37
CA ASP A 124 -18.95 2.40 11.83
C ASP A 124 -17.99 1.27 12.25
N SER A 125 -17.08 0.85 11.37
CA SER A 125 -16.16 -0.25 11.64
C SER A 125 -14.86 0.22 12.32
N PRO A 126 -14.13 -0.70 13.00
CA PRO A 126 -12.78 -0.43 13.50
C PRO A 126 -11.82 0.08 12.41
N GLU A 127 -11.95 -0.42 11.18
CA GLU A 127 -11.19 0.02 10.00
C GLU A 127 -11.49 1.47 9.62
N ALA A 128 -12.77 1.84 9.53
CA ALA A 128 -13.16 3.21 9.19
C ALA A 128 -12.64 4.21 10.24
N ARG A 129 -12.74 3.86 11.53
CA ARG A 129 -12.14 4.64 12.61
C ARG A 129 -10.63 4.76 12.49
N ALA A 130 -9.94 3.65 12.23
CA ALA A 130 -8.50 3.64 12.04
C ALA A 130 -8.07 4.59 10.90
N LEU A 131 -8.84 4.64 9.82
CA LEU A 131 -8.61 5.54 8.68
C LEU A 131 -8.91 7.00 9.03
N GLU A 132 -10.01 7.26 9.73
CA GLU A 132 -10.40 8.60 10.17
C GLU A 132 -9.36 9.22 11.11
N THR A 133 -8.88 8.44 12.08
CA THR A 133 -7.91 8.93 13.08
C THR A 133 -6.46 8.78 12.65
N ASN A 134 -6.21 8.06 11.56
CA ASN A 134 -4.89 7.60 11.14
C ASN A 134 -4.10 6.94 12.30
N THR A 135 -4.76 6.11 13.09
CA THR A 135 -4.15 5.44 14.26
C THR A 135 -4.58 4.00 14.38
N VAL A 136 -3.81 3.26 15.19
CA VAL A 136 -4.10 1.86 15.51
C VAL A 136 -5.41 1.75 16.29
N THR A 137 -6.36 1.01 15.74
CA THR A 137 -7.66 0.71 16.37
C THR A 137 -7.76 -0.76 16.74
N VAL A 138 -8.38 -1.07 17.88
CA VAL A 138 -8.71 -2.44 18.29
C VAL A 138 -10.20 -2.66 18.08
N GLY A 139 -10.53 -3.75 17.39
CA GLY A 139 -11.90 -4.21 17.20
C GLY A 139 -12.16 -5.48 18.02
N SER A 140 -13.40 -5.63 18.49
CA SER A 140 -13.85 -6.80 19.27
C SER A 140 -14.58 -7.85 18.43
N GLN A 141 -14.77 -7.59 17.14
CA GLN A 141 -15.42 -8.49 16.20
C GLN A 141 -14.75 -8.38 14.84
N VAL A 142 -14.04 -9.43 14.45
CA VAL A 142 -13.45 -9.54 13.11
C VAL A 142 -14.53 -9.54 12.02
N PRO A 143 -14.35 -8.77 10.92
CA PRO A 143 -15.24 -8.82 9.76
C PRO A 143 -15.48 -10.24 9.27
N VAL A 144 -16.68 -10.52 8.74
CA VAL A 144 -17.09 -11.88 8.32
C VAL A 144 -16.08 -12.48 7.34
N GLU A 145 -15.58 -11.65 6.45
CA GLU A 145 -14.66 -11.96 5.37
C GLU A 145 -13.25 -12.28 5.90
N LEU A 146 -12.82 -11.61 6.98
CA LEU A 146 -11.50 -11.83 7.58
C LEU A 146 -11.49 -12.93 8.65
N ARG A 147 -12.65 -13.49 9.02
CA ARG A 147 -12.75 -14.41 10.16
C ARG A 147 -11.92 -15.67 10.00
N GLU A 148 -11.93 -16.28 8.82
CA GLU A 148 -11.09 -17.44 8.52
C GLU A 148 -9.59 -17.05 8.51
N ALA A 149 -9.31 -15.87 7.95
CA ALA A 149 -7.97 -15.35 7.77
C ALA A 149 -7.28 -14.94 9.08
N LEU A 150 -8.02 -14.43 10.06
CA LEU A 150 -7.49 -13.98 11.35
C LEU A 150 -7.77 -14.95 12.49
N GLY A 151 -8.85 -15.75 12.42
CA GLY A 151 -9.22 -16.77 13.42
C GLY A 151 -9.57 -16.26 14.83
N ALA A 152 -9.26 -15.00 15.15
CA ALA A 152 -9.49 -14.37 16.44
C ALA A 152 -10.86 -13.68 16.50
N ASN A 153 -11.39 -13.49 17.71
CA ASN A 153 -12.58 -12.67 17.94
C ASN A 153 -12.21 -11.18 17.96
N ASP A 154 -11.14 -10.85 18.68
CA ASP A 154 -10.58 -9.52 18.76
C ASP A 154 -9.41 -9.36 17.78
N PHE A 155 -9.24 -8.15 17.26
CA PHE A 155 -8.18 -7.84 16.33
C PHE A 155 -7.69 -6.41 16.48
N THR A 156 -6.52 -6.15 15.93
CA THR A 156 -5.97 -4.81 15.78
C THR A 156 -5.88 -4.46 14.31
N VAL A 157 -6.25 -3.24 13.96
CA VAL A 157 -6.09 -2.69 12.60
C VAL A 157 -5.30 -1.39 12.64
N VAL A 158 -4.42 -1.22 11.67
CA VAL A 158 -3.64 0.01 11.46
C VAL A 158 -3.65 0.39 9.98
N PRO A 159 -3.84 1.68 9.64
CA PRO A 159 -3.69 2.15 8.27
C PRO A 159 -2.21 2.31 7.92
N VAL A 160 -1.88 2.05 6.67
CA VAL A 160 -0.57 2.34 6.08
C VAL A 160 -0.77 3.48 5.09
N VAL A 161 -0.14 4.61 5.39
CA VAL A 161 -0.25 5.84 4.63
C VAL A 161 0.94 5.95 3.66
N VAL A 162 0.64 6.21 2.39
CA VAL A 162 1.61 6.43 1.32
C VAL A 162 1.33 7.81 0.74
N ASP A 163 2.32 8.69 0.71
CA ASP A 163 2.19 10.08 0.23
C ASP A 163 0.97 10.82 0.84
N GLY A 164 0.81 10.72 2.16
CA GLY A 164 -0.29 11.35 2.90
C GLY A 164 -1.67 10.72 2.70
N THR A 165 -1.80 9.67 1.88
CA THR A 165 -3.07 8.98 1.61
C THR A 165 -3.04 7.57 2.19
N ALA A 166 -4.07 7.17 2.94
CA ALA A 166 -4.20 5.79 3.40
C ALA A 166 -4.38 4.84 2.20
N ALA A 167 -3.38 4.00 1.95
CA ALA A 167 -3.33 3.13 0.77
C ALA A 167 -3.57 1.66 1.11
N ALA A 168 -3.36 1.28 2.37
CA ALA A 168 -3.52 -0.08 2.85
C ALA A 168 -3.97 -0.14 4.30
N LEU A 169 -4.48 -1.30 4.69
CA LEU A 169 -4.80 -1.69 6.05
C LEU A 169 -4.02 -2.94 6.42
N VAL A 170 -3.53 -2.99 7.65
CA VAL A 170 -2.96 -4.19 8.24
C VAL A 170 -3.84 -4.62 9.39
N HIS A 171 -4.32 -5.86 9.34
CA HIS A 171 -5.10 -6.50 10.38
C HIS A 171 -4.25 -7.56 11.08
N ALA A 172 -4.14 -7.50 12.40
CA ALA A 172 -3.48 -8.51 13.22
C ALA A 172 -4.53 -9.19 14.11
N GLY A 173 -4.53 -10.53 14.14
CA GLY A 173 -5.47 -11.37 14.91
C GLY A 173 -5.18 -11.39 16.41
N THR A 174 -4.83 -10.23 16.99
CA THR A 174 -4.59 -10.06 18.41
C THR A 174 -4.92 -8.62 18.82
N PRO A 175 -5.60 -8.40 19.96
CA PRO A 175 -5.79 -7.06 20.49
C PRO A 175 -4.47 -6.55 21.08
N LEU A 176 -4.02 -5.36 20.66
CA LEU A 176 -2.81 -4.72 21.17
C LEU A 176 -3.13 -3.60 22.14
N ASP A 177 -2.30 -3.44 23.17
CA ASP A 177 -2.33 -2.33 24.11
C ASP A 177 -0.94 -1.69 24.30
N GLY A 178 -0.93 -0.60 25.06
CA GLY A 178 0.29 0.07 25.54
C GLY A 178 1.38 0.25 24.48
N SER A 179 2.58 -0.22 24.80
CA SER A 179 3.78 -0.03 24.00
C SER A 179 3.74 -0.76 22.65
N ARG A 180 3.10 -1.93 22.57
CA ARG A 180 3.01 -2.70 21.31
C ARG A 180 2.11 -2.01 20.30
N ARG A 181 0.98 -1.47 20.75
CA ARG A 181 0.09 -0.66 19.91
C ARG A 181 0.84 0.55 19.33
N HIS A 182 1.62 1.24 20.17
CA HIS A 182 2.41 2.38 19.70
C HIS A 182 3.50 1.96 18.70
N ALA A 183 4.21 0.86 18.98
CA ALA A 183 5.23 0.32 18.10
C ALA A 183 4.67 -0.07 16.72
N LEU A 184 3.47 -0.68 16.68
CA LEU A 184 2.79 -0.98 15.42
C LEU A 184 2.46 0.29 14.62
N GLY A 185 2.02 1.36 15.29
CA GLY A 185 1.77 2.66 14.63
C GLY A 185 3.02 3.22 13.96
N VAL A 186 4.14 3.27 14.70
CA VAL A 186 5.44 3.71 14.16
C VAL A 186 5.88 2.82 13.00
N PHE A 187 5.72 1.50 13.13
CA PHE A 187 6.09 0.57 12.07
C PHE A 187 5.24 0.74 10.80
N ALA A 188 3.95 1.04 10.95
CA ALA A 188 3.05 1.30 9.82
C ALA A 188 3.44 2.56 9.03
N GLU A 189 3.96 3.60 9.69
CA GLU A 189 4.52 4.79 9.01
C GLU A 189 5.74 4.40 8.15
N VAL A 190 6.63 3.57 8.68
CA VAL A 190 7.81 3.12 7.91
C VAL A 190 7.42 2.20 6.74
N LEU A 191 6.42 1.33 6.95
CA LEU A 191 5.84 0.52 5.87
C LEU A 191 5.33 1.38 4.72
N GLY A 192 4.70 2.53 5.03
CA GLY A 192 4.25 3.51 4.04
C GLY A 192 5.38 3.98 3.12
N GLY A 193 6.51 4.41 3.70
CA GLY A 193 7.69 4.81 2.94
C GLY A 193 8.33 3.66 2.14
N CYS A 194 8.23 2.42 2.61
CA CYS A 194 8.67 1.25 1.85
C CYS A 194 7.78 0.99 0.63
N PHE A 195 6.46 1.10 0.77
CA PHE A 195 5.52 0.96 -0.34
C PHE A 195 5.64 2.08 -1.37
N GLU A 196 5.95 3.31 -0.94
CA GLU A 196 6.26 4.41 -1.86
C GLU A 196 7.45 4.06 -2.77
N ARG A 197 8.57 3.62 -2.18
CA ARG A 197 9.80 3.25 -2.92
C ARG A 197 9.58 2.09 -3.88
N VAL A 198 9.01 0.98 -3.42
CA VAL A 198 8.82 -0.23 -4.24
C VAL A 198 7.64 -0.09 -5.22
N GLY A 199 6.68 0.78 -4.90
CA GLY A 199 5.60 1.17 -5.82
C GLY A 199 6.09 1.95 -7.05
N LEU A 200 7.17 2.72 -6.92
CA LEU A 200 7.87 3.36 -8.05
C LEU A 200 8.51 2.31 -8.98
N GLU A 201 9.08 1.23 -8.42
CA GLU A 201 9.67 0.12 -9.19
C GLU A 201 8.59 -0.76 -9.84
N SER A 202 7.48 -0.99 -9.15
CA SER A 202 6.35 -1.79 -9.68
C SER A 202 5.58 -1.07 -10.79
N ARG A 203 5.65 0.26 -10.87
CA ARG A 203 5.19 1.01 -12.06
C ARG A 203 6.03 0.69 -13.29
N ARG A 204 7.34 0.52 -13.12
CA ARG A 204 8.28 0.15 -14.17
C ARG A 204 8.14 -1.33 -14.58
N ASP A 205 7.96 -2.24 -13.62
CA ASP A 205 7.69 -3.66 -13.90
C ASP A 205 6.33 -3.90 -14.54
N ARG A 206 5.29 -3.14 -14.13
CA ARG A 206 3.98 -3.19 -14.79
C ARG A 206 4.03 -2.57 -16.18
N GLN A 207 4.83 -1.52 -16.39
CA GLN A 207 5.08 -0.96 -17.71
C GLN A 207 5.83 -1.96 -18.60
N ASP A 208 6.85 -2.65 -18.09
CA ASP A 208 7.59 -3.68 -18.84
C ASP A 208 6.80 -4.97 -19.05
N ALA A 209 5.95 -5.37 -18.10
CA ALA A 209 5.04 -6.50 -18.22
C ALA A 209 3.91 -6.20 -19.23
N LEU A 210 3.32 -5.00 -19.20
CA LEU A 210 2.37 -4.56 -20.21
C LEU A 210 3.03 -4.43 -21.58
N LEU A 211 4.28 -3.95 -21.67
CA LEU A 211 5.04 -3.93 -22.93
C LEU A 211 5.32 -5.35 -23.45
N ARG A 212 5.68 -6.30 -22.57
CA ARG A 212 5.88 -7.72 -22.93
C ARG A 212 4.58 -8.43 -23.30
N GLU A 213 3.49 -8.16 -22.59
CA GLU A 213 2.15 -8.69 -22.87
C GLU A 213 1.61 -8.11 -24.18
N THR A 214 1.81 -6.81 -24.42
CA THR A 214 1.50 -6.18 -25.72
C THR A 214 2.37 -6.76 -26.83
N ALA A 215 3.66 -7.01 -26.59
CA ALA A 215 4.55 -7.66 -27.55
C ALA A 215 4.19 -9.14 -27.83
N GLN A 216 3.64 -9.85 -26.84
CA GLN A 216 3.17 -11.22 -26.99
C GLN A 216 1.80 -11.30 -27.68
N GLN A 217 0.87 -10.40 -27.36
CA GLN A 217 -0.42 -10.25 -28.07
C GLN A 217 -0.22 -9.84 -29.53
N TRP A 218 0.76 -8.99 -29.82
CA TRP A 218 1.12 -8.62 -31.20
C TRP A 218 1.90 -9.72 -31.92
N GLY A 219 2.39 -10.73 -31.20
CA GLY A 219 2.99 -11.94 -31.77
C GLY A 219 1.98 -13.04 -32.11
N SER A 220 0.80 -13.06 -31.47
CA SER A 220 -0.22 -14.11 -31.66
C SER A 220 -1.36 -13.75 -32.61
N ASP A 221 -1.62 -12.46 -32.84
CA ASP A 221 -2.70 -11.99 -33.73
C ASP A 221 -2.21 -11.62 -35.14
N ASN A 222 -1.12 -12.23 -35.60
CA ASN A 222 -0.72 -12.17 -37.01
C ASN A 222 -1.51 -13.18 -37.86
N GLU A 223 -2.84 -13.00 -37.90
CA GLU A 223 -3.58 -13.25 -39.13
C GLU A 223 -3.50 -11.96 -39.95
N PHE A 224 -2.44 -11.75 -40.73
CA PHE A 224 -2.53 -10.87 -41.90
C PHE A 224 -1.59 -11.32 -43.02
N ASP A 225 -2.25 -11.81 -44.07
CA ASP A 225 -1.87 -11.93 -45.47
C ASP A 225 -0.42 -12.25 -45.83
N ALA A 226 -0.24 -13.52 -46.15
CA ALA A 226 0.68 -13.95 -47.18
C ALA A 226 0.47 -13.13 -48.47
N VAL A 227 1.35 -12.17 -48.73
CA VAL A 227 1.65 -11.73 -50.10
C VAL A 227 2.94 -12.40 -50.53
N THR A 228 2.76 -13.26 -51.52
CA THR A 228 3.75 -14.07 -52.23
C THR A 228 4.99 -13.30 -52.65
N ALA A 229 6.13 -13.96 -52.41
CA ALA A 229 7.43 -13.63 -52.97
C ALA A 229 7.38 -13.55 -54.50
N GLY A 230 7.95 -12.47 -55.04
CA GLY A 230 8.12 -12.24 -56.46
C GLY A 230 9.28 -11.26 -56.73
N SER A 231 10.50 -11.76 -56.54
CA SER A 231 11.74 -11.42 -57.26
C SER A 231 12.15 -9.96 -57.59
N ALA A 232 13.36 -9.66 -57.10
CA ALA A 232 14.51 -9.02 -57.79
C ALA A 232 14.81 -7.52 -57.58
N ASP A 233 15.94 -7.33 -56.87
CA ASP A 233 17.11 -6.49 -57.17
C ASP A 233 17.18 -4.97 -56.85
N LEU A 234 18.15 -4.68 -55.95
CA LEU A 234 19.08 -3.55 -55.80
C LEU A 234 18.59 -2.07 -55.64
N ALA A 235 19.00 -1.51 -54.49
CA ALA A 235 19.16 -0.13 -53.98
C ALA A 235 19.49 1.04 -54.98
N PRO A 236 19.56 2.33 -54.53
CA PRO A 236 18.92 3.00 -53.38
C PRO A 236 18.31 4.41 -53.64
N ALA A 237 17.52 4.84 -52.64
CA ALA A 237 17.40 6.19 -52.06
C ALA A 237 16.72 7.38 -52.79
N SER A 238 15.93 8.08 -51.96
CA SER A 238 15.48 9.48 -51.98
C SER A 238 14.30 9.86 -52.89
N THR A 239 13.12 10.02 -52.28
CA THR A 239 12.30 11.26 -52.20
C THR A 239 10.90 10.93 -51.66
N GLU A 240 10.74 10.75 -50.34
CA GLU A 240 9.42 10.58 -49.69
C GLU A 240 9.17 11.60 -48.56
N HIS A 241 9.99 12.65 -48.45
CA HIS A 241 9.81 13.68 -47.42
C HIS A 241 8.78 14.76 -47.78
N ASP A 242 8.38 14.90 -49.05
CA ASP A 242 7.44 15.97 -49.49
C ASP A 242 5.95 15.60 -49.40
N ASP A 243 5.60 14.30 -49.39
CA ASP A 243 4.19 13.87 -49.29
C ASP A 243 3.69 13.75 -47.84
N ALA A 244 4.62 13.69 -46.87
CA ALA A 244 4.30 13.62 -45.44
C ALA A 244 3.84 14.98 -44.88
N GLU A 245 4.36 16.10 -45.39
CA GLU A 245 4.01 17.45 -44.92
C GLU A 245 2.60 17.89 -45.36
N ARG A 246 2.14 17.49 -46.55
CA ARG A 246 0.82 17.92 -47.07
C ARG A 246 -0.39 17.25 -46.41
N ARG A 247 -0.21 16.17 -45.65
CA ARG A 247 -1.31 15.46 -44.95
C ARG A 247 -1.62 16.01 -43.55
N LEU A 248 -0.87 17.01 -43.07
CA LEU A 248 -1.05 17.67 -41.77
C LEU A 248 -2.26 18.64 -41.68
N LEU A 249 -3.10 18.73 -42.71
CA LEU A 249 -4.08 19.81 -42.87
C LEU A 249 -5.55 19.41 -42.69
N ASP A 250 -5.85 18.32 -41.99
CA ASP A 250 -7.22 18.08 -41.53
C ASP A 250 -7.29 18.45 -40.04
N PRO A 251 -7.76 19.65 -39.67
CA PRO A 251 -7.73 20.11 -38.29
C PRO A 251 -8.50 19.13 -37.39
N LEU A 252 -7.91 18.83 -36.24
CA LEU A 252 -8.58 18.04 -35.22
C LEU A 252 -9.87 18.77 -34.82
N THR A 253 -10.97 18.03 -34.74
CA THR A 253 -12.19 18.56 -34.11
C THR A 253 -11.91 18.83 -32.63
N GLU A 254 -12.69 19.69 -31.98
CA GLU A 254 -12.50 20.02 -30.55
C GLU A 254 -12.40 18.77 -29.68
N ARG A 255 -13.27 17.79 -29.93
CA ARG A 255 -13.25 16.50 -29.22
C ARG A 255 -12.04 15.64 -29.53
N GLU A 256 -11.54 15.66 -30.76
CA GLU A 256 -10.30 14.98 -31.11
C GLU A 256 -9.08 15.66 -30.47
N ALA A 257 -9.09 16.99 -30.35
CA ALA A 257 -8.04 17.74 -29.67
C ALA A 257 -8.02 17.45 -28.16
N ASP A 258 -9.18 17.37 -27.51
CA ASP A 258 -9.30 16.98 -26.10
C ASP A 258 -8.71 15.59 -25.84
N VAL A 259 -9.05 14.64 -26.71
CA VAL A 259 -8.51 13.27 -26.67
C VAL A 259 -7.00 13.27 -26.90
N VAL A 260 -6.48 14.03 -27.88
CA VAL A 260 -5.03 14.15 -28.10
C VAL A 260 -4.30 14.71 -26.87
N ARG A 261 -4.83 15.75 -26.22
CA ARG A 261 -4.19 16.33 -25.02
C ARG A 261 -4.03 15.29 -23.91
N LEU A 262 -5.07 14.49 -23.66
CA LEU A 262 -5.01 13.41 -22.68
C LEU A 262 -4.13 12.24 -23.15
N ILE A 263 -4.02 11.99 -24.46
CA ILE A 263 -3.09 11.00 -24.99
C ILE A 263 -1.64 11.38 -24.70
N LEU A 264 -1.31 12.66 -24.86
CA LEU A 264 0.03 13.21 -24.65
C LEU A 264 0.46 13.21 -23.18
N THR A 265 -0.48 13.19 -22.23
CA THR A 265 -0.19 12.99 -20.80
C THR A 265 -0.01 11.52 -20.42
N GLY A 266 -0.18 10.60 -21.38
CA GLY A 266 -0.09 9.16 -21.14
C GLY A 266 -1.39 8.53 -20.63
N ALA A 267 -2.52 9.25 -20.64
CA ALA A 267 -3.79 8.73 -20.12
C ALA A 267 -4.33 7.54 -20.93
N SER A 268 -4.77 6.48 -20.26
CA SER A 268 -5.36 5.30 -20.91
C SER A 268 -6.74 5.62 -21.50
N ASN A 269 -7.27 4.75 -22.37
CA ASN A 269 -8.60 4.96 -22.95
C ASN A 269 -9.72 4.96 -21.88
N SER A 270 -9.54 4.26 -20.75
CA SER A 270 -10.49 4.28 -19.64
C SER A 270 -10.42 5.58 -18.85
N THR A 271 -9.22 6.13 -18.63
CA THR A 271 -9.04 7.44 -18.02
C THR A 271 -9.60 8.55 -18.92
N ILE A 272 -9.33 8.51 -20.22
CA ILE A 272 -9.88 9.46 -21.20
C ILE A 272 -11.42 9.40 -21.23
N ALA A 273 -11.98 8.19 -21.16
CA ALA A 273 -13.42 7.99 -21.11
C ALA A 273 -14.05 8.62 -19.87
N ALA A 274 -13.41 8.46 -18.70
CA ALA A 274 -13.85 9.08 -17.44
C ALA A 274 -13.75 10.61 -17.49
N GLU A 275 -12.62 11.16 -17.95
CA GLU A 275 -12.38 12.61 -18.03
C GLU A 275 -13.30 13.33 -19.03
N LEU A 276 -13.66 12.66 -20.14
CA LEU A 276 -14.50 13.24 -21.18
C LEU A 276 -15.97 12.81 -21.08
N PHE A 277 -16.34 12.02 -20.06
CA PHE A 277 -17.69 11.48 -19.85
C PHE A 277 -18.26 10.75 -21.07
N ILE A 278 -17.45 9.89 -21.69
CA ILE A 278 -17.82 9.07 -22.87
C ILE A 278 -17.43 7.61 -22.66
N THR A 279 -17.89 6.69 -23.53
CA THR A 279 -17.52 5.28 -23.42
C THR A 279 -16.12 5.00 -23.94
N VAL A 280 -15.47 3.93 -23.43
CA VAL A 280 -14.16 3.48 -23.90
C VAL A 280 -14.15 3.15 -25.40
N ASP A 281 -15.23 2.60 -25.93
CA ASP A 281 -15.36 2.29 -27.37
C ASP A 281 -15.50 3.56 -28.23
N THR A 282 -16.15 4.60 -27.70
CA THR A 282 -16.14 5.94 -28.31
C THR A 282 -14.72 6.50 -28.34
N VAL A 283 -13.95 6.37 -27.24
CA VAL A 283 -12.53 6.78 -27.21
C VAL A 283 -11.70 6.04 -28.25
N LYS A 284 -11.81 4.70 -28.35
CA LYS A 284 -11.11 3.90 -29.38
C LYS A 284 -11.40 4.40 -30.79
N SER A 285 -12.66 4.75 -31.06
CA SER A 285 -13.10 5.31 -32.34
C SER A 285 -12.47 6.67 -32.63
N HIS A 286 -12.37 7.55 -31.62
CA HIS A 286 -11.67 8.82 -31.74
C HIS A 286 -10.16 8.61 -31.99
N VAL A 287 -9.50 7.73 -31.23
CA VAL A 287 -8.08 7.40 -31.40
C VAL A 287 -7.78 6.93 -32.83
N LYS A 288 -8.59 6.03 -33.39
CA LYS A 288 -8.43 5.53 -34.77
C LYS A 288 -8.53 6.65 -35.81
N ARG A 289 -9.45 7.60 -35.64
CA ARG A 289 -9.60 8.76 -36.54
C ARG A 289 -8.44 9.73 -36.40
N ILE A 290 -8.00 10.00 -35.18
CA ILE A 290 -6.86 10.88 -34.85
C ILE A 290 -5.57 10.33 -35.47
N LEU A 291 -5.26 9.05 -35.28
CA LEU A 291 -4.07 8.40 -35.85
C LEU A 291 -4.03 8.54 -37.37
N ARG A 292 -5.17 8.29 -38.03
CA ARG A 292 -5.32 8.48 -39.46
C ARG A 292 -5.13 9.94 -39.89
N LYS A 293 -5.70 10.90 -39.16
CA LYS A 293 -5.56 12.34 -39.45
C LYS A 293 -4.14 12.86 -39.25
N LEU A 294 -3.44 12.36 -38.24
CA LEU A 294 -2.08 12.80 -37.90
C LEU A 294 -0.98 11.96 -38.57
N GLY A 295 -1.36 11.04 -39.48
CA GLY A 295 -0.41 10.19 -40.20
C GLY A 295 0.47 9.37 -39.27
N ALA A 296 -0.10 8.87 -38.17
CA ALA A 296 0.55 8.00 -37.20
C ALA A 296 -0.05 6.60 -37.28
N THR A 297 0.79 5.57 -37.28
CA THR A 297 0.36 4.16 -37.33
C THR A 297 -0.03 3.64 -35.94
N ASN A 298 0.50 4.24 -34.88
CA ASN A 298 0.21 3.85 -33.51
C ASN A 298 0.34 5.03 -32.52
N ARG A 299 -0.12 4.82 -31.28
CA ARG A 299 -0.14 5.84 -30.23
C ARG A 299 1.24 6.38 -29.86
N ALA A 300 2.28 5.54 -29.86
CA ALA A 300 3.63 5.97 -29.55
C ALA A 300 4.20 6.87 -30.66
N GLU A 301 3.94 6.51 -31.92
CA GLU A 301 4.31 7.33 -33.08
C GLU A 301 3.59 8.68 -33.08
N LEU A 302 2.32 8.74 -32.69
CA LEU A 302 1.58 9.99 -32.52
C LEU A 302 2.23 10.91 -31.48
N ILE A 303 2.61 10.36 -30.31
CA ILE A 303 3.26 11.14 -29.25
C ILE A 303 4.61 11.68 -29.74
N ALA A 304 5.40 10.83 -30.41
CA ALA A 304 6.70 11.23 -30.96
C ALA A 304 6.57 12.35 -32.01
N LYS A 305 5.63 12.21 -32.96
CA LYS A 305 5.36 13.23 -34.00
C LYS A 305 4.86 14.55 -33.42
N TYR A 306 4.06 14.51 -32.36
CA TYR A 306 3.53 15.72 -31.74
C TYR A 306 4.59 16.48 -30.93
N GLN A 307 5.49 15.75 -30.25
CA GLN A 307 6.61 16.33 -29.51
C GLN A 307 7.68 16.93 -30.43
N SER A 308 7.92 16.33 -31.61
CA SER A 308 8.84 16.87 -32.60
C SER A 308 8.32 18.10 -33.34
N SER A 309 7.00 18.31 -33.36
CA SER A 309 6.35 19.44 -34.04
C SER A 309 6.13 20.66 -33.12
N THR A 310 6.39 20.52 -31.80
CA THR A 310 6.22 21.58 -30.78
C THR A 310 7.58 22.19 -30.35
N ARG A 311 8.64 21.96 -31.12
CA ARG A 311 9.96 22.60 -31.00
C ARG A 311 10.20 23.52 -32.18
#